data_AF-K9XPJ5-F1
#
_entry.id   AF-K9XPJ5-F1
#
_cell.length_a   1.000
_cell.length_b   1.000
_cell.length_c   1.000
_cell.angle_alpha   90.00
_cell.angle_beta   90.00
_cell.angle_gamma   90.00
#
_symmetry.space_group_name_H-M   'P 1'
#
loop_
_entity.id
_entity.type
_entity.pdbx_description
1 polymer ?
#
loop_
_entity_poly.entity_id
_entity_poly.type
_entity_poly.pdbx_seq_one_letter_code
_entity_poly.pdbx_strand_id
1 'polypeptide(L)' 'MSIRIIKGSSGPTTTEEVFQLIVASPQGITAKEICRALNRPVSMVQICLKNLKSSQQIYAQADANARQIKYYPRFAPN' A
#
# COMPACT_ATOMS: atom_id res chain seq x y z
N MET A 1 -34.98 -23.85 -5.91
CA MET A 1 -33.54 -23.72 -6.24
C MET A 1 -32.98 -22.53 -5.46
N SER A 2 -32.01 -22.76 -4.57
CA SER A 2 -31.45 -21.72 -3.71
C SER A 2 -30.12 -21.24 -4.29
N ILE A 3 -30.05 -19.97 -4.71
CA ILE A 3 -28.83 -19.33 -5.19
C ILE A 3 -27.99 -18.99 -3.95
N ARG A 4 -26.93 -19.77 -3.71
CA ARG A 4 -25.91 -19.41 -2.73
C ARG A 4 -25.05 -18.32 -3.33
N ILE A 5 -25.34 -17.07 -3.00
CA ILE A 5 -24.43 -15.94 -3.25
C ILE A 5 -23.21 -16.17 -2.35
N ILE A 6 -22.17 -16.81 -2.89
CA ILE A 6 -20.86 -16.75 -2.27
C ILE A 6 -20.43 -15.28 -2.31
N LYS A 7 -20.42 -14.62 -1.15
CA LYS A 7 -19.69 -13.36 -0.99
C LYS A 7 -18.28 -13.70 -1.44
N GLY A 8 -17.86 -13.23 -2.62
CA GLY A 8 -16.46 -13.34 -3.03
C GLY A 8 -15.68 -12.81 -1.85
N SER A 9 -14.87 -13.66 -1.21
CA SER A 9 -14.04 -13.24 -0.10
C SER A 9 -13.19 -12.12 -0.67
N SER A 10 -13.59 -10.88 -0.40
CA SER A 10 -12.73 -9.73 -0.57
C SER A 10 -11.61 -9.97 0.44
N GLY A 11 -10.65 -10.82 0.07
CA GLY A 11 -9.35 -10.82 0.71
C GLY A 11 -8.86 -9.36 0.71
N PRO A 12 -8.02 -8.98 1.68
CA PRO A 12 -7.51 -7.63 1.74
C PRO A 12 -7.06 -7.24 0.33
N THR A 13 -7.67 -6.19 -0.20
CA THR A 13 -7.29 -5.67 -1.50
C THR A 13 -5.78 -5.43 -1.44
N THR A 14 -5.06 -5.65 -2.53
CA THR A 14 -3.60 -5.42 -2.54
C THR A 14 -3.26 -4.01 -2.04
N THR A 15 -4.18 -3.06 -2.19
CA THR A 15 -4.13 -1.72 -1.59
C THR A 15 -4.09 -1.73 -0.05
N GLU A 16 -4.91 -2.55 0.61
CA GLU A 16 -4.91 -2.72 2.07
C GLU A 16 -3.65 -3.44 2.55
N GLU A 17 -3.16 -4.47 1.84
CA GLU A 17 -1.88 -5.10 2.19
C GLU A 17 -0.71 -4.11 2.06
N VAL A 18 -0.68 -3.32 0.97
CA VAL A 18 0.29 -2.24 0.78
C VAL A 18 0.18 -1.24 1.94
N PHE A 19 -1.02 -0.85 2.33
CA PHE A 19 -1.25 0.10 3.42
C PHE A 19 -0.78 -0.47 4.77
N GLN A 20 -1.12 -1.71 5.10
CA GLN A 20 -0.66 -2.39 6.31
C GLN A 20 0.86 -2.45 6.38
N LEU A 21 1.53 -2.72 5.26
CA LEU A 21 2.99 -2.77 5.19
C LEU A 21 3.64 -1.39 5.41
N ILE A 22 3.01 -0.33 4.90
CA ILE A 22 3.41 1.07 5.14
C ILE A 22 3.18 1.46 6.61
N VAL A 23 2.05 1.07 7.20
CA VAL A 23 1.72 1.31 8.61
C VAL A 23 2.68 0.59 9.55
N ALA A 24 3.00 -0.67 9.25
CA ALA A 24 3.96 -1.47 10.02
C ALA A 24 5.41 -0.93 9.93
N SER A 25 5.69 -0.04 8.97
CA SER A 25 7.02 0.53 8.73
C SER A 25 7.06 2.03 9.04
N PRO A 26 7.11 2.45 10.31
CA PRO A 26 7.13 3.88 10.69
C PRO A 26 8.38 4.62 10.19
N GLN A 27 9.43 3.89 9.84
CA GLN A 27 10.67 4.40 9.22
C GLN A 27 10.52 4.84 7.75
N GLY A 28 9.34 4.60 7.16
CA GLY A 28 9.06 4.88 5.75
C GLY A 28 9.57 3.78 4.83
N ILE A 29 8.78 3.48 3.81
CA ILE A 29 9.05 2.38 2.89
C ILE A 29 9.05 2.84 1.45
N THR A 30 9.91 2.27 0.61
CA THR A 30 9.97 2.60 -0.82
C THR A 30 9.09 1.67 -1.63
N ALA A 31 8.69 2.11 -2.83
CA ALA A 31 7.91 1.26 -3.74
C ALA A 31 8.62 -0.07 -4.06
N LYS A 32 9.96 -0.08 -4.12
CA LYS A 32 10.75 -1.30 -4.36
C LYS A 32 10.62 -2.31 -3.22
N GLU A 33 10.71 -1.85 -1.98
CA GLU A 33 10.56 -2.70 -0.80
C GLU A 33 9.14 -3.28 -0.72
N ILE A 34 8.12 -2.48 -1.00
CA ILE A 34 6.73 -2.94 -1.08
C ILE A 34 6.57 -4.01 -2.17
N CYS A 35 7.13 -3.79 -3.36
CA CYS A 35 7.07 -4.76 -4.46
C CYS A 35 7.74 -6.08 -4.08
N ARG A 36 8.87 -6.01 -3.38
CA ARG A 36 9.66 -7.17 -2.95
C ARG A 36 8.95 -7.94 -1.83
N ALA A 37 8.32 -7.25 -0.89
CA ALA A 37 7.56 -7.85 0.20
C ALA A 37 6.27 -8.52 -0.30
N LEU A 38 5.52 -7.87 -1.19
CA LEU A 38 4.27 -8.40 -1.73
C LEU A 38 4.46 -9.31 -2.95
N ASN A 39 5.68 -9.40 -3.48
CA ASN A 39 6.00 -10.10 -4.73
C ASN A 39 5.07 -9.65 -5.88
N ARG A 40 4.85 -8.33 -6.00
CA ARG A 40 3.94 -7.70 -6.98
C ARG A 40 4.70 -6.75 -7.92
N PRO A 41 4.21 -6.57 -9.16
CA PRO A 41 4.84 -5.66 -10.11
C PRO A 41 4.72 -4.20 -9.67
N VAL A 42 5.78 -3.42 -9.96
CA VAL A 42 5.89 -2.00 -9.60
C VAL A 42 4.71 -1.17 -10.08
N SER A 43 4.20 -1.43 -11.29
CA SER A 43 3.06 -0.71 -11.84
C SER A 43 1.80 -0.88 -11.00
N MET A 44 1.53 -2.09 -10.48
CA MET A 44 0.38 -2.35 -9.61
C MET A 44 0.54 -1.61 -8.28
N VAL A 45 1.74 -1.69 -7.68
CA VAL A 45 2.04 -0.99 -6.42
C VAL A 45 1.95 0.52 -6.59
N GLN A 46 2.41 1.07 -7.71
CA GLN A 46 2.26 2.51 -8.01
C GLN A 46 0.80 2.94 -8.12
N ILE A 47 -0.07 2.12 -8.73
CA ILE A 47 -1.52 2.39 -8.78
C ILE A 47 -2.10 2.41 -7.36
N CYS A 48 -1.78 1.40 -6.54
CA CYS A 48 -2.21 1.35 -5.14
C CYS A 48 -1.72 2.57 -4.34
N LEU A 49 -0.44 2.92 -4.47
CA LEU A 49 0.15 4.09 -3.80
C LEU A 49 -0.51 5.40 -4.24
N LYS A 50 -0.85 5.54 -5.53
CA LYS A 50 -1.56 6.72 -6.05
C LYS A 50 -2.96 6.81 -5.45
N ASN A 51 -3.69 5.70 -5.35
CA ASN A 51 -5.03 5.65 -4.74
C ASN A 51 -4.98 5.95 -3.24
N LEU A 52 -4.01 5.38 -2.51
CA LEU A 52 -3.79 5.64 -1.08
C LEU A 52 -3.39 7.10 -0.81
N LYS A 53 -2.55 7.69 -1.68
CA LYS A 53 -2.18 9.10 -1.60
C LYS A 53 -3.37 10.01 -1.90
N SER A 54 -4.19 9.65 -2.90
CA SER A 54 -5.43 10.38 -3.23
C SER A 54 -6.43 10.35 -2.07
N SER A 55 -6.49 9.22 -1.34
CA SER A 55 -7.32 9.06 -0.14
C SER A 55 -6.67 9.68 1.11
N GLN A 56 -5.53 10.37 0.96
CA GLN A 56 -4.75 10.98 2.05
C GLN A 56 -4.32 10.03 3.18
N GLN A 57 -4.37 8.72 2.96
CA GLN A 57 -3.98 7.72 3.96
C GLN A 57 -2.46 7.62 4.11
N ILE A 58 -1.72 7.95 3.06
CA ILE A 58 -0.26 7.96 3.03
C ILE A 58 0.26 9.29 2.49
N TYR A 59 1.49 9.64 2.85
CA TYR A 59 2.23 10.73 2.22
C TYR A 59 3.53 10.21 1.63
N ALA A 60 3.98 10.88 0.57
CA ALA A 60 5.22 10.58 -0.13
C ALA A 60 6.23 11.67 0.20
N GLN A 61 7.41 11.29 0.66
CA GLN A 61 8.51 12.19 0.95
C GLN A 61 9.71 11.77 0.12
N ALA A 62 10.26 12.72 -0.63
CA ALA A 62 11.50 12.50 -1.34
C ALA A 62 12.65 12.48 -0.32
N ASP A 63 13.42 11.40 -0.32
CA ASP A 63 14.64 11.32 0.45
C ASP A 63 15.72 12.11 -0.28
N ALA A 64 16.23 13.17 0.35
CA ALA A 64 17.23 14.07 -0.24
C ALA A 64 18.55 13.36 -0.55
N ASN A 65 18.88 12.28 0.16
CA ASN A 65 20.11 11.52 -0.03
C ASN A 65 19.98 10.41 -1.08
N ALA A 66 18.84 9.73 -1.14
CA ALA A 66 18.73 8.49 -1.91
C ALA A 66 18.11 8.62 -3.31
N ARG A 67 17.65 9.82 -3.75
CA ARG A 67 16.83 9.98 -4.99
C ARG A 67 15.63 9.02 -5.03
N GLN A 68 15.14 8.62 -3.86
CA GLN A 68 14.07 7.65 -3.71
C GLN A 68 12.89 8.29 -2.99
N ILE A 69 11.68 7.96 -3.44
CA ILE A 69 10.46 8.36 -2.78
C ILE A 69 10.16 7.32 -1.70
N LYS A 70 10.14 7.78 -0.44
CA LYS A 70 9.67 7.01 0.70
C LYS A 70 8.21 7.36 0.98
N TYR A 71 7.41 6.34 1.26
CA TYR A 71 6.02 6.45 1.61
C TYR A 71 5.87 6.19 3.10
N TYR A 72 5.08 7.04 3.74
CA TYR A 72 4.83 7.02 5.17
C TYR A 72 3.31 7.02 5.41
N PRO A 73 2.83 6.34 6.45
CA PRO A 73 1.43 6.38 6.83
C PRO A 73 1.11 7.78 7.37
N ARG A 74 0.02 8.40 6.90
CA ARG A 74 -0.47 9.67 7.45
C ARG A 74 -1.27 9.46 8.73
N PHE A 75 -1.98 8.34 8.80
CA PHE A 75 -2.70 7.88 9.98
C PHE A 75 -2.23 6.46 10.29
N ALA A 76 -1.56 6.28 11.43
CA ALA A 76 -1.44 4.97 12.04
C ALA A 76 -2.77 4.70 12.76
N PRO A 77 -3.49 3.61 12.46
CA PRO A 77 -4.56 3.17 13.34
C PRO A 77 -3.92 2.84 14.71
N ASN A 78 -4.36 3.55 15.76
CA ASN A 78 -4.09 3.22 17.16
C ASN A 78 -4.64 1.84 17.52
#